data_AF-A0A3B0WVK5-F1
#
_entry.id   AF-A0A3B0WVK5-F1
#
_cell.length_a   1.000
_cell.length_b   1.000
_cell.length_c   1.000
_cell.angle_alpha   90.00
_cell.angle_beta   90.00
_cell.angle_gamma   90.00
#
_symmetry.space_group_name_H-M   'P 1'
#
loop_
_entity.id
_entity.type
_entity.pdbx_description
1 polymer ?
#
loop_
_entity_poly.entity_id
_entity_poly.type
_entity_poly.pdbx_seq_one_letter_code
_entity_poly.pdbx_strand_id
1 'polypeptide(L)'
;MKTIIHIHLVVVLLFSALLMPNHLLAVDYTQGNSIVKFQYKLASRGNAGAQYRLARMLETGDGIAVDLDEAKRWYDLAAKSGLNTAAQRNTYLEVKKQGFDAATDTAWLNSVKTDADKHKPDAVLLLAQLYRQGLGVKKDLNKALDLFNEVRIRGAADVYEEIASINEEIDVNNKALQRKQQQQQELAKKKERDKQAQLVLLKEVQQPAKEAVIVPVTVVKPASKQKQAKLVTSQQAMQAEKIKRYEKAMFQLKREQALIDAQQADITSDSADDEI
;
A
#
# COMPACT_ATOMS: atom_id res chain seq x y z
N MET A 1 -66.74 -18.52 -36.76
CA MET A 1 -65.65 -19.24 -36.04
C MET A 1 -64.34 -18.46 -35.96
N LYS A 2 -63.96 -17.58 -36.92
CA LYS A 2 -62.68 -16.84 -36.86
C LYS A 2 -62.58 -15.74 -35.78
N THR A 3 -63.70 -15.14 -35.36
CA THR A 3 -63.73 -14.05 -34.36
C THR A 3 -63.58 -14.52 -32.90
N ILE A 4 -64.06 -15.72 -32.58
CA ILE A 4 -63.99 -16.28 -31.21
C ILE A 4 -62.54 -16.71 -30.87
N ILE A 5 -61.79 -17.20 -31.87
CA ILE A 5 -60.38 -17.59 -31.71
C ILE A 5 -59.48 -16.36 -31.47
N HIS A 6 -59.76 -15.22 -32.11
CA HIS A 6 -59.01 -13.98 -31.88
C HIS A 6 -59.22 -13.40 -30.48
N ILE A 7 -60.44 -13.47 -29.95
CA ILE A 7 -60.74 -12.96 -28.59
C ILE A 7 -60.05 -13.84 -27.53
N HIS A 8 -60.01 -15.16 -27.71
CA HIS A 8 -59.27 -16.03 -26.79
C HIS A 8 -57.76 -15.83 -26.85
N LEU A 9 -57.17 -15.57 -28.02
CA LEU A 9 -55.72 -15.33 -28.14
C LEU A 9 -55.29 -14.02 -27.45
N VAL A 10 -56.10 -12.97 -27.55
CA VAL A 10 -55.84 -11.66 -26.91
C VAL A 10 -56.04 -11.74 -25.39
N VAL A 11 -57.05 -12.49 -24.92
CA VAL A 11 -57.28 -12.67 -23.47
C VAL A 11 -56.19 -13.54 -22.84
N VAL A 12 -55.67 -14.56 -23.53
CA VAL A 12 -54.55 -15.38 -23.01
C VAL A 12 -53.23 -14.61 -22.98
N LEU A 13 -52.96 -13.72 -23.94
CA LEU A 13 -51.78 -12.85 -23.91
C LEU A 13 -51.86 -11.74 -22.84
N LEU A 14 -53.06 -11.23 -22.54
CA LEU A 14 -53.28 -10.30 -21.43
C LEU A 14 -53.26 -10.99 -20.06
N PHE A 15 -53.63 -12.28 -19.98
CA PHE A 15 -53.52 -13.06 -18.75
C PHE A 15 -52.11 -13.60 -18.49
N SER A 16 -51.30 -13.86 -19.52
CA SER A 16 -49.90 -14.27 -19.34
C SER A 16 -48.99 -13.16 -18.80
N ALA A 17 -49.40 -11.89 -18.96
CA ALA A 17 -48.70 -10.75 -18.35
C ALA A 17 -49.02 -10.56 -16.86
N LEU A 18 -50.00 -11.29 -16.30
CA LEU A 18 -50.45 -11.17 -14.91
C LEU A 18 -49.91 -12.27 -13.98
N LEU A 19 -49.17 -13.22 -14.51
CA LEU A 19 -48.65 -14.40 -13.79
C LEU A 19 -47.11 -14.48 -13.80
N MET A 20 -46.41 -13.38 -14.08
CA MET A 20 -45.06 -13.25 -13.56
C MET A 20 -45.19 -12.90 -12.08
N PRO A 21 -44.78 -13.78 -11.17
CA PRO A 21 -44.76 -13.39 -9.78
C PRO A 21 -43.78 -12.23 -9.63
N ASN A 22 -44.32 -11.07 -9.24
CA ASN A 22 -43.55 -10.02 -8.58
C ASN A 22 -43.01 -10.59 -7.27
N HIS A 23 -41.96 -11.39 -7.37
CA HIS A 23 -41.00 -11.63 -6.31
C HIS A 23 -39.76 -10.79 -6.63
N LEU A 24 -39.93 -9.51 -7.00
CA LEU A 24 -38.87 -8.56 -6.71
C LEU A 24 -38.89 -8.42 -5.19
N LEU A 25 -37.85 -8.97 -4.57
CA LEU A 25 -37.47 -8.81 -3.18
C LEU A 25 -37.96 -7.46 -2.66
N ALA A 26 -39.06 -7.47 -1.92
CA ALA A 26 -39.46 -6.34 -1.11
C ALA A 26 -38.45 -6.28 0.04
N VAL A 27 -37.23 -5.80 -0.26
CA VAL A 27 -36.33 -5.28 0.76
C VAL A 27 -37.16 -4.24 1.48
N ASP A 28 -37.31 -4.42 2.78
CA ASP A 28 -38.15 -3.57 3.60
C ASP A 28 -37.51 -2.17 3.70
N TYR A 29 -37.79 -1.31 2.73
CA TYR A 29 -37.27 0.06 2.66
C TYR A 29 -37.88 0.98 3.72
N THR A 30 -38.66 0.46 4.69
CA THR A 30 -39.23 1.24 5.79
C THR A 30 -38.18 1.73 6.80
N GLN A 31 -36.94 1.23 6.72
CA GLN A 31 -35.79 1.78 7.45
C GLN A 31 -34.93 2.79 6.65
N GLY A 32 -35.26 3.09 5.38
CA GLY A 32 -34.51 4.05 4.58
C GLY A 32 -34.90 5.51 4.88
N ASN A 33 -33.91 6.41 4.99
CA ASN A 33 -34.12 7.86 5.00
C ASN A 33 -35.07 8.27 3.84
N SER A 34 -35.89 9.32 4.03
CA SER A 34 -36.78 9.91 3.03
C SER A 34 -36.17 10.02 1.61
N ILE A 35 -34.86 10.25 1.53
CA ILE A 35 -34.06 10.30 0.30
C ILE A 35 -34.04 8.94 -0.42
N VAL A 36 -33.76 7.84 0.27
CA VAL A 36 -33.70 6.47 -0.30
C VAL A 36 -35.03 6.12 -0.94
N LYS A 37 -36.14 6.32 -0.21
CA LYS A 37 -37.49 6.04 -0.69
C LYS A 37 -37.84 6.86 -1.93
N PHE A 38 -37.43 8.13 -1.95
CA PHE A 38 -37.63 9.01 -3.10
C PHE A 38 -36.82 8.57 -4.32
N GLN A 39 -35.54 8.21 -4.14
CA GLN A 39 -34.69 7.70 -5.22
C GLN A 39 -35.26 6.40 -5.80
N TYR A 40 -35.69 5.46 -4.95
CA TYR A 40 -36.30 4.22 -5.39
C TYR A 40 -37.54 4.46 -6.26
N LYS A 41 -38.42 5.37 -5.85
CA LYS A 41 -39.62 5.74 -6.62
C LYS A 41 -39.27 6.30 -8.00
N LEU A 42 -38.24 7.13 -8.12
CA LEU A 42 -37.78 7.69 -9.39
C LEU A 42 -37.08 6.64 -10.26
N ALA A 43 -36.21 5.82 -9.65
CA ALA A 43 -35.47 4.76 -10.33
C ALA A 43 -36.41 3.71 -10.93
N SER A 44 -37.46 3.34 -10.19
CA SER A 44 -38.53 2.43 -10.63
C SER A 44 -39.34 2.96 -11.82
N ARG A 45 -39.31 4.28 -12.06
CA ARG A 45 -39.96 4.93 -13.22
C ARG A 45 -39.01 5.07 -14.42
N GLY A 46 -37.83 4.46 -14.37
CA GLY A 46 -36.86 4.51 -15.46
C GLY A 46 -35.98 5.77 -15.48
N ASN A 47 -35.97 6.58 -14.41
CA ASN A 47 -35.09 7.74 -14.37
C ASN A 47 -33.63 7.29 -14.22
N ALA A 48 -32.84 7.37 -15.28
CA ALA A 48 -31.45 6.91 -15.31
C ALA A 48 -30.56 7.57 -14.23
N GLY A 49 -30.78 8.86 -13.94
CA GLY A 49 -30.05 9.56 -12.88
C GLY A 49 -30.39 9.03 -11.48
N ALA A 50 -31.65 8.73 -11.22
CA ALA A 50 -32.09 8.13 -9.96
C ALA A 50 -31.63 6.68 -9.83
N GLN A 51 -31.63 5.91 -10.93
CA GLN A 51 -31.05 4.56 -10.98
C GLN A 51 -29.56 4.59 -10.60
N TYR A 52 -28.78 5.51 -11.19
CA TYR A 52 -27.37 5.71 -10.83
C TYR A 52 -27.17 6.12 -9.37
N ARG A 53 -27.99 7.05 -8.85
CA ARG A 53 -27.90 7.49 -7.44
C ARG A 53 -28.24 6.37 -6.48
N LEU A 54 -29.31 5.61 -6.75
CA LEU A 54 -29.68 4.46 -5.95
C LEU A 54 -28.59 3.38 -5.98
N ALA A 55 -28.01 3.11 -7.14
CA ALA A 55 -26.87 2.21 -7.28
C ALA A 55 -25.68 2.66 -6.43
N ARG A 56 -25.34 3.96 -6.44
CA ARG A 56 -24.29 4.52 -5.58
C ARG A 56 -24.60 4.35 -4.09
N MET A 57 -25.84 4.60 -3.67
CA MET A 57 -26.23 4.44 -2.26
C MET A 57 -26.12 2.98 -1.81
N LEU A 58 -26.46 2.03 -2.67
CA LEU A 58 -26.26 0.59 -2.44
C LEU A 58 -24.78 0.18 -2.48
N GLU A 59 -23.94 0.89 -3.24
CA GLU A 59 -22.49 0.69 -3.27
C GLU A 59 -21.81 1.16 -1.97
N THR A 60 -22.14 2.37 -1.51
CA THR A 60 -21.48 3.05 -0.38
C THR A 60 -22.12 2.79 0.96
N GLY A 61 -23.41 2.44 0.99
CA GLY A 61 -24.18 2.30 2.22
C GLY A 61 -24.81 3.61 2.70
N ASP A 62 -24.96 4.60 1.81
CA ASP A 62 -25.46 5.94 2.18
C ASP A 62 -26.96 5.91 2.51
N GLY A 63 -27.27 5.75 3.80
CA GLY A 63 -28.65 5.72 4.30
C GLY A 63 -29.44 4.44 3.99
N ILE A 64 -28.80 3.45 3.38
CA ILE A 64 -29.31 2.10 3.12
C ILE A 64 -28.17 1.09 3.32
N ALA A 65 -28.47 -0.17 3.62
CA ALA A 65 -27.44 -1.21 3.70
C ALA A 65 -26.73 -1.40 2.35
N VAL A 66 -25.43 -1.71 2.40
CA VAL A 66 -24.63 -2.03 1.21
C VAL A 66 -25.17 -3.31 0.56
N ASP A 67 -25.40 -3.26 -0.76
CA ASP A 67 -25.76 -4.41 -1.59
C ASP A 67 -25.17 -4.21 -2.99
N LEU A 68 -23.99 -4.81 -3.21
CA LEU A 68 -23.25 -4.63 -4.47
C LEU A 68 -23.93 -5.31 -5.65
N ASP A 69 -24.65 -6.42 -5.45
CA ASP A 69 -25.31 -7.12 -6.55
C ASP A 69 -26.51 -6.33 -7.05
N GLU A 70 -27.29 -5.74 -6.13
CA GLU A 70 -28.38 -4.84 -6.48
C GLU A 70 -27.85 -3.51 -7.06
N ALA A 71 -26.74 -2.97 -6.54
CA ALA A 71 -26.08 -1.80 -7.12
C ALA A 71 -25.73 -2.01 -8.60
N LYS A 72 -25.12 -3.16 -8.94
CA LYS A 72 -24.79 -3.52 -10.33
C LYS A 72 -26.02 -3.55 -11.24
N ARG A 73 -27.13 -4.13 -10.77
CA ARG A 73 -28.40 -4.12 -11.54
C ARG A 73 -28.89 -2.71 -11.84
N TRP A 74 -28.85 -1.83 -10.85
CA TRP A 74 -29.27 -0.43 -11.05
C TRP A 74 -28.31 0.35 -11.94
N TYR A 75 -27.00 0.10 -11.85
CA TYR A 75 -26.03 0.65 -12.80
C TYR A 75 -26.28 0.17 -14.22
N ASP A 76 -26.56 -1.12 -14.43
CA ASP A 76 -26.87 -1.67 -15.75
C ASP A 76 -28.11 -1.05 -16.37
N LEU A 77 -29.16 -0.80 -15.56
CA LEU A 77 -30.37 -0.11 -16.03
C LEU A 77 -30.08 1.34 -16.44
N ALA A 78 -29.28 2.06 -15.65
CA ALA A 78 -28.88 3.43 -15.96
C ALA A 78 -27.99 3.48 -17.22
N ALA A 79 -27.06 2.52 -17.36
CA ALA A 79 -26.18 2.38 -18.51
C ALA A 79 -26.96 2.08 -19.80
N LYS A 80 -27.93 1.16 -19.75
CA LYS A 80 -28.85 0.87 -20.87
C LYS A 80 -29.66 2.09 -21.31
N SER A 81 -29.88 3.03 -20.40
CA SER A 81 -30.53 4.32 -20.66
C SER A 81 -29.58 5.41 -21.19
N GLY A 82 -28.33 5.04 -21.53
CA GLY A 82 -27.33 5.94 -22.10
C GLY A 82 -26.43 6.65 -21.10
N LEU A 83 -26.54 6.34 -19.80
CA LEU A 83 -25.70 6.99 -18.79
C LEU A 83 -24.31 6.35 -18.71
N ASN A 84 -23.35 6.89 -19.46
CA ASN A 84 -21.97 6.38 -19.52
C ASN A 84 -21.32 6.26 -18.13
N THR A 85 -21.57 7.23 -17.25
CA THR A 85 -21.05 7.20 -15.87
C THR A 85 -21.46 5.95 -15.11
N ALA A 86 -22.71 5.47 -15.29
CA ALA A 86 -23.14 4.24 -14.64
C ALA A 86 -22.43 3.01 -15.21
N ALA A 87 -22.21 2.96 -16.52
CA ALA A 87 -21.43 1.90 -17.15
C ALA A 87 -19.99 1.88 -16.61
N GLN A 88 -19.33 3.04 -16.59
CA GLN A 88 -17.97 3.18 -16.05
C GLN A 88 -17.88 2.78 -14.58
N ARG A 89 -18.87 3.16 -13.76
CA ARG A 89 -18.94 2.80 -12.35
C ARG A 89 -19.19 1.31 -12.14
N ASN A 90 -20.02 0.70 -12.98
CA ASN A 90 -20.25 -0.74 -12.91
C ASN A 90 -18.96 -1.52 -13.22
N THR A 91 -18.26 -1.16 -14.31
CA THR A 91 -16.98 -1.77 -14.66
C THR A 91 -15.94 -1.59 -13.55
N TYR A 92 -15.91 -0.43 -12.89
CA TYR A 92 -15.05 -0.21 -11.73
C TYR A 92 -15.28 -1.26 -10.62
N LEU A 93 -16.52 -1.64 -10.33
CA LEU A 93 -16.82 -2.64 -9.31
C LEU A 93 -16.28 -4.03 -9.68
N GLU A 94 -16.32 -4.39 -10.96
CA GLU A 94 -15.73 -5.65 -11.45
C GLU A 94 -14.20 -5.60 -11.36
N VAL A 95 -13.58 -4.54 -11.89
CA VAL A 95 -12.12 -4.32 -11.84
C VAL A 95 -11.60 -4.33 -10.41
N LYS A 96 -12.30 -3.67 -9.48
CA LYS A 96 -11.93 -3.66 -8.06
C LYS A 96 -11.98 -5.06 -7.44
N LYS A 97 -12.91 -5.91 -7.88
CA LYS A 97 -13.08 -7.28 -7.37
C LYS A 97 -12.05 -8.24 -7.96
N GLN A 98 -11.78 -8.17 -9.25
CA GLN A 98 -10.95 -9.14 -9.97
C GLN A 98 -9.50 -8.70 -10.17
N GLY A 99 -9.19 -7.43 -9.92
CA GLY A 99 -7.96 -6.79 -10.35
C GLY A 99 -8.09 -6.18 -11.75
N PHE A 100 -7.13 -5.34 -12.11
CA PHE A 100 -7.08 -4.74 -13.44
C PHE A 100 -6.41 -5.69 -14.44
N ASP A 101 -7.11 -6.03 -15.52
CA ASP A 101 -6.57 -6.80 -16.65
C ASP A 101 -6.33 -5.86 -17.84
N ALA A 102 -5.07 -5.68 -18.21
CA ALA A 102 -4.68 -4.80 -19.33
C ALA A 102 -5.30 -5.22 -20.68
N ALA A 103 -5.60 -6.50 -20.88
CA ALA A 103 -6.21 -6.99 -22.12
C ALA A 103 -7.67 -6.57 -22.27
N THR A 104 -8.43 -6.46 -21.17
CA THR A 104 -9.87 -6.18 -21.20
C THR A 104 -10.21 -4.76 -20.76
N ASP A 105 -9.44 -4.19 -19.83
CA ASP A 105 -9.87 -3.00 -19.08
C ASP A 105 -9.23 -1.70 -19.59
N THR A 106 -8.20 -1.79 -20.45
CA THR A 106 -7.51 -0.62 -21.01
C THR A 106 -8.45 0.32 -21.76
N ALA A 107 -9.41 -0.22 -22.52
CA ALA A 107 -10.38 0.59 -23.25
C ALA A 107 -11.29 1.39 -22.29
N TRP A 108 -11.76 0.74 -21.21
CA TRP A 108 -12.55 1.39 -20.17
C TRP A 108 -11.74 2.47 -19.45
N LEU A 109 -10.50 2.18 -19.05
CA LEU A 109 -9.62 3.14 -18.40
C LEU A 109 -9.38 4.39 -19.28
N ASN A 110 -9.15 4.19 -20.57
CA ASN A 110 -8.98 5.29 -21.51
C ASN A 110 -10.26 6.11 -21.69
N SER A 111 -11.44 5.47 -21.65
CA SER A 111 -12.73 6.17 -21.65
C SER A 111 -12.89 7.03 -20.39
N VAL A 112 -12.54 6.51 -19.21
CA VAL A 112 -12.57 7.26 -17.94
C VAL A 112 -11.65 8.48 -18.01
N LYS A 113 -10.41 8.30 -18.47
CA LYS A 113 -9.44 9.40 -18.65
C LYS A 113 -9.97 10.46 -19.61
N THR A 114 -10.49 10.06 -20.77
CA THR A 114 -11.07 10.98 -21.76
C THR A 114 -12.23 11.80 -21.20
N ASP A 115 -13.06 11.20 -20.35
CA ASP A 115 -14.18 11.89 -19.71
C ASP A 115 -13.71 12.80 -18.56
N ALA A 116 -12.66 12.41 -17.84
CA ALA A 116 -12.02 13.24 -16.82
C ALA A 116 -11.31 14.46 -17.43
N ASP A 117 -10.65 14.32 -18.59
CA ASP A 117 -10.03 15.43 -19.34
C ASP A 117 -11.07 16.47 -19.80
N LYS A 118 -12.34 16.06 -19.93
CA LYS A 118 -13.49 16.94 -20.19
C LYS A 118 -14.08 17.53 -18.91
N HIS A 119 -13.41 17.36 -17.78
CA HIS A 119 -13.82 17.80 -16.45
C HIS A 119 -15.21 17.31 -16.01
N LYS A 120 -15.63 16.12 -16.47
CA LYS A 120 -16.88 15.52 -16.01
C LYS A 120 -16.70 15.05 -14.56
N PRO A 121 -17.48 15.58 -13.59
CA PRO A 121 -17.22 15.34 -12.17
C PRO A 121 -17.13 13.87 -11.78
N ASP A 122 -18.07 13.03 -12.22
CA ASP A 122 -18.06 11.61 -11.88
C ASP A 122 -16.84 10.86 -12.47
N ALA A 123 -16.35 11.27 -13.65
CA ALA A 123 -15.17 10.65 -14.26
C ALA A 123 -13.89 11.11 -13.57
N VAL A 124 -13.81 12.38 -13.15
CA VAL A 124 -12.70 12.90 -12.33
C VAL A 124 -12.66 12.17 -10.98
N LEU A 125 -13.82 11.99 -10.32
CA LEU A 125 -13.94 11.21 -9.09
C LEU A 125 -13.48 9.76 -9.26
N LEU A 126 -13.93 9.11 -10.34
CA LEU A 126 -13.53 7.74 -10.63
C LEU A 126 -12.01 7.66 -10.87
N LEU A 127 -11.45 8.56 -11.68
CA LEU A 127 -10.01 8.60 -11.94
C LEU A 127 -9.20 8.84 -10.66
N ALA A 128 -9.69 9.69 -9.75
CA ALA A 128 -9.07 9.91 -8.44
C ALA A 128 -9.04 8.61 -7.62
N GLN A 129 -10.11 7.82 -7.64
CA GLN A 129 -10.17 6.52 -6.98
C GLN A 129 -9.21 5.49 -7.62
N LEU A 130 -9.05 5.51 -8.95
CA LEU A 130 -8.09 4.66 -9.64
C LEU A 130 -6.64 4.99 -9.24
N TYR A 131 -6.28 6.26 -9.15
CA TYR A 131 -4.97 6.68 -8.64
C TYR A 131 -4.76 6.33 -7.18
N ARG A 132 -5.79 6.48 -6.33
CA ARG A 132 -5.71 6.10 -4.92
C ARG A 132 -5.45 4.60 -4.75
N GLN A 133 -6.08 3.77 -5.58
CA GLN A 133 -6.00 2.30 -5.47
C GLN A 133 -4.89 1.68 -6.31
N GLY A 134 -4.33 2.41 -7.28
CA GLY A 134 -3.36 1.85 -8.23
C GLY A 134 -3.99 0.91 -9.27
N LEU A 135 -5.27 1.10 -9.61
CA LEU A 135 -5.97 0.22 -10.55
C LEU A 135 -5.78 0.69 -12.00
N GLY A 136 -4.93 -0.02 -12.75
CA GLY A 136 -4.58 0.32 -14.14
C GLY A 136 -3.70 1.57 -14.29
N VAL A 137 -3.32 2.18 -13.17
CA VAL A 137 -2.41 3.33 -13.07
C VAL A 137 -1.50 3.11 -11.88
N LYS A 138 -0.29 3.69 -11.90
CA LYS A 138 0.58 3.68 -10.72
C LYS A 138 -0.14 4.38 -9.55
N LYS A 139 -0.20 3.73 -8.38
CA LYS A 139 -0.78 4.32 -7.16
C LYS A 139 -0.11 5.67 -6.88
N ASP A 140 -0.91 6.72 -6.77
CA ASP A 140 -0.44 8.10 -6.60
C ASP A 140 -1.47 8.89 -5.77
N LEU A 141 -1.23 8.95 -4.47
CA LEU A 141 -2.14 9.61 -3.52
C LEU A 141 -2.19 11.13 -3.72
N ASN A 142 -1.10 11.76 -4.17
CA ASN A 142 -1.08 13.19 -4.44
C ASN A 142 -1.94 13.52 -5.67
N LYS A 143 -1.83 12.75 -6.75
CA LYS A 143 -2.71 12.93 -7.91
C LYS A 143 -4.18 12.66 -7.57
N ALA A 144 -4.46 11.64 -6.76
CA ALA A 144 -5.81 11.40 -6.29
C ALA A 144 -6.35 12.61 -5.52
N LEU A 145 -5.56 13.15 -4.59
CA LEU A 145 -5.88 14.34 -3.81
C LEU A 145 -6.13 15.57 -4.67
N ASP A 146 -5.31 15.81 -5.69
CA ASP A 146 -5.46 16.93 -6.63
C ASP A 146 -6.80 16.83 -7.39
N LEU A 147 -7.15 15.65 -7.89
CA LEU A 147 -8.40 15.40 -8.59
C LEU A 147 -9.62 15.54 -7.67
N PHE A 148 -9.56 15.05 -6.43
CA PHE A 148 -10.63 15.30 -5.46
C PHE A 148 -10.79 16.78 -5.12
N ASN A 149 -9.68 17.51 -4.97
CA ASN A 149 -9.71 18.95 -4.75
C ASN A 149 -10.32 19.70 -5.94
N GLU A 150 -10.04 19.28 -7.17
CA GLU A 150 -10.68 19.85 -8.35
C GLU A 150 -12.22 19.75 -8.27
N VAL A 151 -12.74 18.56 -7.95
CA VAL A 151 -14.19 18.32 -7.82
C VAL A 151 -14.79 19.17 -6.69
N ARG A 152 -14.08 19.27 -5.55
CA ARG A 152 -14.49 20.08 -4.40
C ARG A 152 -14.54 21.58 -4.74
N ILE A 153 -13.50 22.13 -5.37
CA ILE A 153 -13.41 23.56 -5.72
C ILE A 153 -14.52 23.96 -6.70
N ARG A 154 -14.89 23.05 -7.60
CA ARG A 154 -16.03 23.24 -8.52
C ARG A 154 -17.40 23.07 -7.86
N GLY A 155 -17.45 22.64 -6.60
CA GLY A 155 -18.69 22.34 -5.87
C GLY A 155 -19.49 21.18 -6.48
N ALA A 156 -18.82 20.27 -7.19
CA ALA A 156 -19.50 19.26 -8.00
C ALA A 156 -19.82 17.96 -7.24
N ALA A 157 -19.17 17.72 -6.09
CA ALA A 157 -19.50 16.64 -5.16
C ALA A 157 -18.99 16.97 -3.75
N ASP A 158 -19.61 16.33 -2.76
CA ASP A 158 -19.06 16.26 -1.41
C ASP A 158 -17.99 15.16 -1.38
N VAL A 159 -16.75 15.56 -1.08
CA VAL A 159 -15.55 14.70 -1.09
C VAL A 159 -14.63 14.97 0.10
N TYR A 160 -15.17 15.60 1.16
CA TYR A 160 -14.36 16.00 2.31
C TYR A 160 -13.78 14.80 3.05
N GLU A 161 -14.55 13.72 3.15
CA GLU A 161 -14.12 12.49 3.82
C GLU A 161 -13.00 11.79 3.03
N GLU A 162 -13.10 11.71 1.71
CA GLU A 162 -12.07 11.14 0.85
C GLU A 162 -10.77 11.94 0.92
N ILE A 163 -10.86 13.28 0.88
CA ILE A 163 -9.70 14.17 1.01
C ILE A 163 -9.02 13.98 2.38
N ALA A 164 -9.80 13.96 3.46
CA ALA A 164 -9.26 13.77 4.81
C ALA A 164 -8.56 12.41 4.94
N SER A 165 -9.20 11.34 4.44
CA SER A 165 -8.64 10.00 4.45
C SER A 165 -7.34 9.88 3.65
N ILE A 166 -7.25 10.54 2.48
CA ILE A 166 -6.03 10.53 1.66
C ILE A 166 -4.89 11.31 2.34
N ASN A 167 -5.19 12.46 2.94
CA ASN A 167 -4.19 13.23 3.68
C ASN A 167 -3.61 12.41 4.85
N GLU A 168 -4.46 11.71 5.58
CA GLU A 168 -4.02 10.80 6.65
C GLU A 168 -3.12 9.68 6.10
N GLU A 169 -3.52 9.06 4.99
CA GLU A 169 -2.71 8.01 4.34
C GLU A 169 -1.33 8.53 3.89
N ILE A 170 -1.28 9.74 3.31
CA ILE A 170 -0.02 10.42 2.93
C ILE A 170 0.85 10.66 4.16
N ASP A 171 0.28 11.18 5.26
CA ASP A 171 1.00 11.47 6.49
C ASP A 171 1.60 10.21 7.12
N VAL A 172 0.84 9.10 7.13
CA VAL A 172 1.32 7.79 7.60
C VAL A 172 2.49 7.31 6.74
N ASN A 173 2.36 7.38 5.41
CA ASN A 173 3.41 6.95 4.48
C ASN A 173 4.68 7.80 4.63
N ASN A 174 4.54 9.12 4.79
CA ASN A 174 5.66 10.02 5.01
C ASN A 174 6.39 9.71 6.32
N LYS A 175 5.65 9.46 7.41
CA LYS A 175 6.24 9.05 8.70
C LYS A 175 6.96 7.70 8.59
N ALA A 176 6.39 6.73 7.89
CA ALA A 176 7.02 5.44 7.66
C ALA A 176 8.33 5.58 6.86
N LEU A 177 8.32 6.38 5.80
CA LEU A 177 9.51 6.67 5.00
C LEU A 177 10.60 7.35 5.81
N GLN A 178 10.25 8.34 6.63
CA GLN A 178 11.18 9.02 7.52
C GLN A 178 11.83 8.05 8.53
N ARG A 179 11.05 7.14 9.11
CA ARG A 179 11.58 6.10 10.01
C ARG A 179 12.56 5.18 9.29
N LYS A 180 12.24 4.74 8.07
CA LYS A 180 13.14 3.90 7.24
C LYS A 180 14.46 4.62 6.95
N GLN A 181 14.40 5.90 6.60
CA GLN A 181 15.59 6.73 6.36
C GLN A 181 16.43 6.90 7.63
N GLN A 182 15.80 7.16 8.78
CA GLN A 182 16.51 7.26 10.07
C GLN A 182 17.22 5.95 10.44
N GLN A 183 16.56 4.81 10.26
CA GLN A 183 17.18 3.49 10.51
C GLN A 183 18.39 3.25 9.60
N GLN A 184 18.30 3.61 8.33
CA GLN A 184 19.43 3.50 7.39
C GLN A 184 20.59 4.42 7.78
N GLN A 185 20.31 5.65 8.23
CA GLN A 185 21.33 6.58 8.71
C GLN A 185 22.02 6.07 9.98
N GLU A 186 21.26 5.55 10.95
CA GLU A 186 21.84 4.99 12.18
C GLU A 186 22.67 3.73 11.90
N LEU A 187 22.23 2.88 10.97
CA LEU A 187 23.01 1.73 10.53
C LEU A 187 24.32 2.15 9.85
N ALA A 188 24.28 3.17 8.99
CA ALA A 188 25.47 3.72 8.35
C ALA A 188 26.44 4.33 9.39
N LYS A 189 25.94 5.07 10.38
CA LYS A 189 26.77 5.61 11.48
C LYS A 189 27.39 4.49 12.32
N LYS A 190 26.63 3.44 12.62
CA LYS A 190 27.13 2.27 13.37
C LYS A 190 28.27 1.60 12.60
N LYS A 191 28.08 1.32 11.30
CA LYS A 191 29.12 0.76 10.43
C LYS A 191 30.41 1.60 10.43
N GLU A 192 30.28 2.91 10.38
CA GLU A 192 31.44 3.81 10.42
C GLU A 192 32.14 3.80 11.79
N ARG A 193 31.37 3.77 12.89
CA ARG A 193 31.93 3.62 14.26
C ARG A 193 32.67 2.30 14.41
N ASP A 194 32.09 1.20 13.93
CA ASP A 194 32.67 -0.14 14.01
C ASP A 194 33.97 -0.20 13.19
N LYS A 195 33.98 0.39 11.99
CA LYS A 195 35.18 0.54 11.15
C LYS A 195 36.26 1.39 11.82
N GLN A 196 35.91 2.50 12.46
CA GLN A 196 36.85 3.35 13.19
C GLN A 196 37.43 2.62 14.40
N ALA A 197 36.60 1.92 15.18
CA ALA A 197 37.05 1.09 16.30
C ALA A 197 38.02 0.00 15.83
N GLN A 198 37.73 -0.64 14.69
CA GLN A 198 38.62 -1.63 14.09
C GLN A 198 39.97 -1.01 13.68
N LEU A 199 39.96 0.21 13.11
CA LEU A 199 41.18 0.93 12.73
C LEU A 199 42.02 1.32 13.95
N VAL A 200 41.39 1.78 15.04
CA VAL A 200 42.07 2.09 16.31
C VAL A 200 42.73 0.84 16.87
N LEU A 201 41.99 -0.28 16.95
CA LEU A 201 42.53 -1.56 17.41
C LEU A 201 43.73 -2.01 16.55
N LEU A 202 43.65 -1.85 15.23
CA LEU A 202 44.74 -2.19 14.32
C LEU A 202 46.00 -1.34 14.61
N LYS A 203 45.82 -0.03 14.85
CA LYS A 203 46.91 0.89 15.19
C LYS A 203 47.55 0.55 16.54
N GLU A 204 46.77 0.23 17.56
CA GLU A 204 47.28 -0.18 18.87
C GLU A 204 48.10 -1.47 18.80
N VAL A 205 47.67 -2.44 17.97
CA VAL A 205 48.40 -3.70 17.76
C VAL A 205 49.69 -3.48 16.96
N GLN A 206 49.71 -2.51 16.03
CA GLN A 206 50.88 -2.17 15.21
C GLN A 206 51.87 -1.22 15.89
N GLN A 207 51.51 -0.58 17.02
CA GLN A 207 52.47 0.20 17.79
C GLN A 207 53.60 -0.73 18.31
N PRO A 208 54.87 -0.53 17.90
CA PRO A 208 55.96 -1.26 18.52
C PRO A 208 55.99 -0.89 20.00
N ALA A 209 56.32 -1.84 20.87
CA ALA A 209 56.54 -1.62 22.29
C ALA A 209 57.65 -0.56 22.50
N LYS A 210 57.30 0.73 22.41
CA LYS A 210 58.21 1.86 22.55
C LYS A 210 58.43 2.29 24.00
N GLU A 211 58.01 1.47 24.96
CA GLU A 211 58.43 1.56 26.35
C GLU A 211 59.10 0.26 26.80
N ALA A 212 60.09 -0.19 26.03
CA ALA A 212 61.30 -0.70 26.66
C ALA A 212 62.30 0.46 26.64
N VAL A 213 62.23 1.34 27.65
CA VAL A 213 63.38 2.18 27.98
C VAL A 213 64.49 1.18 28.29
N ILE A 214 65.39 0.99 27.33
CA ILE A 214 66.64 0.28 27.53
C ILE A 214 67.43 1.19 28.46
N VAL A 215 67.23 1.03 29.77
CA VAL A 215 68.19 1.53 30.74
C VAL A 215 69.48 0.81 30.38
N PRO A 216 70.57 1.53 30.01
CA PRO A 216 71.80 0.87 29.64
C PRO A 216 72.24 0.00 30.81
N VAL A 217 72.31 -1.31 30.56
CA VAL A 217 72.80 -2.28 31.55
C VAL A 217 74.28 -1.96 31.76
N THR A 218 74.56 -1.14 32.77
CA THR A 218 75.88 -1.10 33.37
C THR A 218 76.18 -2.50 33.90
N VAL A 219 77.35 -3.00 33.52
CA VAL A 219 77.84 -4.36 33.77
C VAL A 219 77.75 -4.67 35.27
N VAL A 220 76.77 -5.48 35.67
CA VAL A 220 76.71 -6.13 36.98
C VAL A 220 76.77 -7.65 36.76
N LYS A 221 77.67 -8.28 37.52
CA LYS A 221 78.03 -9.72 37.60
C LYS A 221 76.88 -10.73 37.39
N PRO A 222 77.19 -11.98 36.96
CA PRO A 222 76.21 -12.92 36.43
C PRO A 222 75.24 -13.40 37.52
N ALA A 223 74.02 -12.86 37.51
CA ALA A 223 72.90 -13.48 38.22
C ALA A 223 72.42 -14.70 37.41
N SER A 224 72.31 -15.84 38.10
CA SER A 224 71.91 -17.18 37.65
C SER A 224 70.99 -17.23 36.42
N LYS A 225 71.34 -18.08 35.43
CA LYS A 225 70.58 -18.42 34.20
C LYS A 225 69.06 -18.61 34.40
N GLN A 226 68.61 -19.02 35.59
CA GLN A 226 67.18 -19.15 35.93
C GLN A 226 66.38 -17.83 35.95
N LYS A 227 66.98 -16.68 36.29
CA LYS A 227 66.27 -15.39 36.31
C LYS A 227 66.06 -14.82 34.90
N GLN A 228 67.04 -14.98 34.02
CA GLN A 228 66.95 -14.58 32.61
C GLN A 228 65.95 -15.46 31.83
N ALA A 229 65.93 -16.77 32.10
CA ALA A 229 64.95 -17.68 31.51
C ALA A 229 63.50 -17.28 31.90
N LYS A 230 63.24 -17.00 33.18
CA LYS A 230 61.90 -16.57 33.65
C LYS A 230 61.41 -15.27 33.00
N LEU A 231 62.30 -14.32 32.72
CA LEU A 231 61.96 -13.04 32.10
C LEU A 231 61.58 -13.18 30.62
N VAL A 232 62.29 -14.03 29.87
CA VAL A 232 61.97 -14.34 28.48
C VAL A 232 60.64 -15.09 28.39
N THR A 233 60.41 -16.06 29.29
CA THR A 233 59.14 -16.80 29.35
C THR A 233 57.97 -15.88 29.71
N SER A 234 58.16 -14.88 30.59
CA SER A 234 57.10 -13.92 30.92
C SER A 234 56.77 -12.97 29.77
N GLN A 235 57.77 -12.56 28.97
CA GLN A 235 57.54 -11.73 27.78
C GLN A 235 56.80 -12.49 26.67
N GLN A 236 57.18 -13.75 26.42
CA GLN A 236 56.50 -14.62 25.46
C GLN A 236 55.06 -14.92 25.89
N ALA A 237 54.82 -15.15 27.19
CA ALA A 237 53.47 -15.32 27.73
C ALA A 237 52.61 -14.05 27.53
N MET A 238 53.19 -12.87 27.72
CA MET A 238 52.50 -11.59 27.50
C MET A 238 52.15 -11.36 26.03
N GLN A 239 53.03 -11.75 25.10
CA GLN A 239 52.78 -11.71 23.66
C GLN A 239 51.67 -12.69 23.24
N ALA A 240 51.71 -13.93 23.75
CA ALA A 240 50.67 -14.92 23.50
C ALA A 240 49.30 -14.45 24.02
N GLU A 241 49.26 -13.78 25.17
CA GLU A 241 48.02 -13.23 25.70
C GLU A 241 47.49 -12.05 24.86
N LYS A 242 48.37 -11.20 24.33
CA LYS A 242 47.98 -10.16 23.36
C LYS A 242 47.40 -10.75 22.07
N ILE A 243 48.01 -11.80 21.52
CA ILE A 243 47.50 -12.50 20.32
C ILE A 243 46.12 -13.11 20.61
N LYS A 244 45.95 -13.77 21.76
CA LYS A 244 44.67 -14.35 22.16
C LYS A 244 43.57 -13.30 22.33
N ARG A 245 43.91 -12.11 22.86
CA ARG A 245 42.98 -10.97 22.94
C ARG A 245 42.61 -10.45 21.54
N TYR A 246 43.58 -10.39 20.62
CA TYR A 246 43.36 -10.00 19.24
C TYR A 246 42.42 -10.97 18.50
N GLU A 247 42.69 -12.27 18.58
CA GLU A 247 41.83 -13.30 17.96
C GLU A 247 40.40 -13.25 18.49
N LYS A 248 40.25 -13.06 19.81
CA LYS A 248 38.94 -12.92 20.45
C LYS A 248 38.20 -11.67 19.95
N ALA A 249 38.89 -10.53 19.83
CA ALA A 249 38.31 -9.29 19.32
C ALA A 249 37.89 -9.42 17.84
N MET A 250 38.75 -10.00 17.01
CA MET A 250 38.46 -10.25 15.59
C MET A 250 37.30 -11.22 15.38
N PHE A 251 37.16 -12.23 16.24
CA PHE A 251 36.02 -13.15 16.21
C PHE A 251 34.70 -12.44 16.52
N GLN A 252 34.68 -11.56 17.54
CA GLN A 252 33.49 -10.77 17.87
C GLN A 252 33.10 -9.83 16.71
N LEU A 253 34.08 -9.14 16.12
CA LEU A 253 33.87 -8.28 14.95
C LEU A 253 33.27 -9.04 13.77
N LYS A 254 33.78 -10.24 13.44
CA LYS A 254 33.22 -11.07 12.36
C LYS A 254 31.77 -11.47 12.65
N ARG A 255 31.46 -11.78 13.90
CA ARG A 255 30.11 -12.15 14.33
C ARG A 255 29.15 -10.96 14.25
N GLU A 256 29.58 -9.78 14.67
CA GLU A 256 28.79 -8.55 14.59
C GLU A 256 28.53 -8.14 13.13
N GLN A 257 29.54 -8.24 12.26
CA GLN A 257 29.38 -7.98 10.83
C GLN A 257 28.36 -8.93 10.18
N ALA A 258 28.42 -10.23 10.50
CA ALA A 258 27.47 -11.20 9.98
C ALA A 258 26.02 -10.93 10.42
N LEU A 259 25.81 -10.44 11.65
CA LEU A 259 24.49 -10.03 12.15
C LEU A 259 23.97 -8.79 11.41
N ILE A 260 24.85 -7.84 11.09
CA ILE A 260 24.51 -6.65 10.32
C ILE A 260 24.11 -7.03 8.89
N ASP A 261 24.89 -7.91 8.25
CA ASP A 261 24.61 -8.34 6.87
C ASP A 261 23.28 -9.12 6.79
N ALA A 262 22.97 -9.94 7.81
CA ALA A 262 21.69 -10.61 7.93
C ALA A 262 20.51 -9.63 8.09
N GLN A 263 20.66 -8.60 8.93
CA GLN A 263 19.62 -7.56 9.08
C GLN A 263 19.41 -6.74 7.80
N GLN A 264 20.47 -6.54 7.01
CA GLN A 264 20.34 -5.84 5.72
C GLN A 264 19.62 -6.69 4.67
N ALA A 265 19.82 -8.00 4.66
CA ALA A 265 19.12 -8.91 3.76
C ALA A 265 17.60 -8.89 3.98
N ASP A 266 17.15 -8.88 5.24
CA ASP A 266 15.72 -8.77 5.59
C ASP A 266 15.12 -7.46 5.07
N ILE A 267 15.80 -6.32 5.26
CA ILE A 267 15.33 -5.00 4.80
C ILE A 267 15.22 -4.92 3.27
N THR A 268 16.08 -5.63 2.54
CA THR A 268 16.04 -5.66 1.07
C THR A 268 14.97 -6.60 0.52
N SER A 269 14.63 -7.68 1.23
CA SER A 269 13.57 -8.61 0.83
C SER A 269 12.17 -8.00 0.92
N ASP A 270 11.92 -7.17 1.94
CA ASP A 270 10.63 -6.48 2.17
C ASP A 270 10.38 -5.30 1.21
N SER A 271 11.37 -4.94 0.37
CA SER A 271 11.26 -3.88 -0.65
C SER A 271 11.22 -4.40 -2.09
N ALA A 272 11.37 -5.71 -2.29
CA ALA A 272 11.36 -6.33 -3.61
C ALA A 272 9.95 -6.77 -4.05
N ASP A 273 8.99 -6.84 -3.13
CA ASP A 273 7.60 -7.23 -3.42
C ASP A 273 6.71 -6.05 -3.90
N ASP A 274 7.26 -4.82 -3.97
CA ASP A 274 6.57 -3.61 -4.47
C ASP A 274 6.87 -3.28 -5.95
N GLU A 275 7.61 -4.14 -6.67
CA GLU A 275 7.91 -3.99 -8.11
C GLU A 275 7.42 -5.19 -8.94
N ILE A 276 6.12 -5.50 -8.92
CA ILE A 276 5.44 -6.23 -10.03
C ILE A 276 4.04 -5.64 -10.25
#